data_AF-A0A2W6VSG7-F1
#
_entry.id   AF-A0A2W6VSG7-F1
#
_cell.length_a   1.000
_cell.length_b   1.000
_cell.length_c   1.000
_cell.angle_alpha   90.00
_cell.angle_beta   90.00
_cell.angle_gamma   90.00
#
_symmetry.space_group_name_H-M   'P 1'
#
loop_
_entity.id
_entity.type
_entity.pdbx_description
1 polymer ?
#
loop_
_entity_poly.entity_id
_entity_poly.type
_entity_poly.pdbx_seq_one_letter_code
_entity_poly.pdbx_strand_id
1 'polypeptide(L)'
;MRVFVLTLLLLLLPASAAAQVYKCKGKSGETVYSEHPCDARAEPMKLRESPVPAPAPSQQMAIEGEHQGENEAAPAPADSRELAEAREAERSCISTATASIYGSSNDRVGTLQQQMGVLSEQLAAAEDAQRSKALRERMATFRQAISREHASAHAQMNTARRACIQQHRPGAAAAR
;
A
#
# COMPACT_ATOMS: atom_id res chain seq x y z
N MET A 1 -7.40 -29.51 33.91
CA MET A 1 -6.94 -28.17 34.36
C MET A 1 -5.44 -27.95 34.21
N ARG A 2 -4.55 -28.90 34.56
CA ARG A 2 -3.09 -28.74 34.39
C ARG A 2 -2.63 -28.42 32.95
N VAL A 3 -3.26 -29.03 31.95
CA VAL A 3 -2.94 -28.79 30.54
C VAL A 3 -3.29 -27.37 30.10
N PHE A 4 -4.41 -26.82 30.57
CA PHE A 4 -4.87 -25.46 30.25
C PHE A 4 -3.99 -24.37 30.86
N VAL A 5 -3.41 -24.62 32.04
CA VAL A 5 -2.47 -23.69 32.68
C VAL A 5 -1.13 -23.65 31.94
N LEU A 6 -0.68 -24.79 31.39
CA LEU A 6 0.53 -24.87 30.56
C LEU A 6 0.38 -24.17 29.21
N THR A 7 -0.79 -24.27 28.55
CA THR A 7 -1.05 -23.52 27.31
C THR A 7 -1.22 -22.02 27.55
N LEU A 8 -1.82 -21.60 28.67
CA LEU A 8 -1.92 -20.18 29.01
C LEU A 8 -0.55 -19.57 29.31
N LEU A 9 0.36 -20.32 29.96
CA LEU A 9 1.71 -19.85 30.27
C LEU A 9 2.58 -19.66 29.02
N LEU A 10 2.37 -20.46 27.96
CA LEU A 10 3.08 -20.29 26.68
C LEU A 10 2.66 -19.04 25.91
N LEU A 11 1.43 -18.55 26.11
CA LEU A 11 0.92 -17.35 25.43
C LEU A 11 1.48 -16.03 26.01
N LEU A 12 2.11 -16.08 27.18
CA LEU A 12 2.67 -14.90 27.87
C LEU A 12 4.13 -14.61 27.50
N LEU A 13 4.76 -15.35 26.56
CA LEU A 13 6.08 -14.96 26.06
C LEU A 13 5.93 -13.82 25.06
N PRO A 14 6.36 -12.58 25.37
CA PRO A 14 6.45 -11.54 24.36
C PRO A 14 7.52 -12.00 23.37
N ALA A 15 7.10 -12.30 22.14
CA ALA A 15 8.01 -12.42 21.03
C ALA A 15 8.59 -11.02 20.78
N SER A 16 9.63 -10.65 21.53
CA SER A 16 10.43 -9.45 21.27
C SER A 16 11.26 -9.68 20.02
N ALA A 17 10.59 -9.67 18.87
CA ALA A 17 11.23 -9.45 17.59
C ALA A 17 11.70 -7.99 17.56
N ALA A 18 12.92 -7.75 18.04
CA ALA A 18 13.61 -6.50 17.80
C ALA A 18 13.86 -6.41 16.29
N ALA A 19 13.03 -5.66 15.57
CA ALA A 19 13.21 -5.37 14.16
C ALA A 19 14.46 -4.49 13.99
N GLN A 20 15.63 -5.12 13.92
CA GLN A 20 16.88 -4.46 13.60
C GLN A 20 16.93 -4.30 12.08
N VAL A 21 16.78 -3.07 11.60
CA VAL A 21 16.89 -2.78 10.17
C VAL A 21 18.37 -2.55 9.86
N TYR A 22 18.97 -3.47 9.11
CA TYR A 22 20.36 -3.39 8.69
C TYR A 22 20.48 -2.56 7.41
N LYS A 23 21.44 -1.64 7.38
CA LYS A 23 21.77 -0.86 6.18
C LYS A 23 22.77 -1.64 5.34
N CYS A 24 22.29 -2.20 4.23
CA CYS A 24 23.09 -2.92 3.26
C CYS A 24 23.60 -1.96 2.18
N LYS A 25 24.86 -2.12 1.79
CA LYS A 25 25.41 -1.47 0.58
C LYS A 25 25.36 -2.47 -0.57
N GLY A 26 24.54 -2.17 -1.57
CA GLY A 26 24.48 -2.95 -2.81
C GLY A 26 25.75 -2.78 -3.64
N LYS A 27 25.94 -3.69 -4.60
CA LYS A 27 27.15 -3.78 -5.44
C LYS A 27 27.37 -2.55 -6.34
N SER A 28 26.31 -1.78 -6.58
CA SER A 28 26.33 -0.51 -7.32
C SER A 28 26.54 0.72 -6.42
N GLY A 29 26.66 0.54 -5.10
CA GLY A 29 26.74 1.62 -4.12
C GLY A 29 25.39 2.09 -3.55
N GLU A 30 24.26 1.51 -3.99
CA GLU A 30 22.94 1.79 -3.45
C GLU A 30 22.80 1.36 -1.97
N THR A 31 22.06 2.10 -1.16
CA THR A 31 21.79 1.72 0.24
C THR A 31 20.41 1.09 0.33
N VAL A 32 20.36 -0.19 0.67
CA VAL A 32 19.13 -0.97 0.83
C VAL A 32 18.96 -1.31 2.30
N TYR A 33 17.75 -1.18 2.82
CA TYR A 33 17.45 -1.51 4.21
C TYR A 33 16.79 -2.89 4.26
N SER A 34 17.34 -3.80 5.07
CA SER A 34 16.91 -5.20 5.14
C SER A 34 16.66 -5.60 6.60
N GLU A 35 15.63 -6.41 6.81
CA GLU A 35 15.34 -7.03 8.12
C GLU A 35 16.24 -8.25 8.40
N HIS A 36 17.08 -8.64 7.44
CA HIS A 36 18.05 -9.72 7.53
C HIS A 36 19.47 -9.23 7.23
N PRO A 37 20.51 -9.77 7.89
CA PRO A 37 21.90 -9.35 7.69
C PRO A 37 22.31 -9.53 6.23
N CYS A 38 22.98 -8.51 5.70
CA CYS A 38 23.24 -8.36 4.26
C CYS A 38 24.15 -9.44 3.68
N ASP A 39 25.00 -10.07 4.51
CA ASP A 39 25.89 -11.17 4.13
C ASP A 39 26.20 -12.07 5.33
N ALA A 40 26.45 -13.37 5.08
CA ALA A 40 26.73 -14.40 6.08
C ALA A 40 28.05 -14.21 6.87
N ARG A 41 28.77 -13.09 6.67
CA ARG A 41 30.00 -12.71 7.38
C ARG A 41 29.89 -11.35 8.10
N ALA A 42 28.68 -10.85 8.31
CA ALA A 42 28.49 -9.62 9.07
C ALA A 42 28.86 -9.85 10.55
N GLU A 43 30.03 -9.38 10.97
CA GLU A 43 30.36 -9.31 12.39
C GLU A 43 29.49 -8.22 13.07
N PRO A 44 28.86 -8.52 14.22
CA PRO A 44 28.06 -7.55 14.94
C PRO A 44 28.98 -6.44 15.48
N MET A 45 28.88 -5.25 14.89
CA MET A 45 29.56 -4.06 15.40
C MET A 45 28.94 -3.70 16.75
N LYS A 46 29.67 -3.92 17.85
CA LYS A 46 29.25 -3.46 19.18
C LYS A 46 29.14 -1.94 19.15
N LEU A 47 27.92 -1.44 19.21
CA LEU A 47 27.67 -0.05 19.56
C LEU A 47 28.33 0.19 20.91
N ARG A 48 29.36 1.05 20.92
CA ARG A 48 29.94 1.57 22.13
C ARG A 48 28.81 2.30 22.86
N GLU A 49 28.35 1.75 23.97
CA GLU A 49 27.50 2.47 24.92
C GLU A 49 28.33 3.65 25.44
N SER A 50 28.22 4.78 24.77
CA SER A 50 28.68 6.07 25.29
C SER A 50 27.70 6.46 26.39
N PRO A 51 28.17 6.68 27.63
CA PRO A 51 27.32 7.21 28.69
C PRO A 51 26.74 8.56 28.25
N VAL A 52 25.43 8.71 28.41
CA VAL A 52 24.72 9.98 28.21
C VAL A 52 25.27 11.03 29.18
N PRO A 53 25.86 12.15 28.71
CA PRO A 53 26.10 13.30 29.57
C PRO A 53 24.85 14.19 29.58
N ALA A 54 24.55 14.73 30.76
CA ALA A 54 23.48 15.68 31.04
C ALA A 54 23.58 16.99 30.22
N PRO A 55 22.50 17.79 30.12
CA PRO A 55 22.40 18.87 29.12
C PRO A 55 22.95 20.21 29.63
N ALA A 56 23.67 20.95 28.76
CA ALA A 56 23.67 22.41 28.52
C ALA A 56 24.98 22.89 27.85
N PRO A 57 25.09 24.15 27.35
CA PRO A 57 24.47 24.70 26.16
C PRO A 57 25.50 25.05 25.05
N SER A 58 24.96 25.30 23.85
CA SER A 58 25.57 25.73 22.59
C SER A 58 26.89 26.53 22.61
N GLN A 59 27.89 26.04 21.85
CA GLN A 59 28.88 26.87 21.15
C GLN A 59 29.16 26.28 19.76
N GLN A 60 29.09 27.15 18.76
CA GLN A 60 29.32 26.91 17.34
C GLN A 60 30.81 26.98 16.95
N MET A 61 31.07 26.49 15.72
CA MET A 61 32.22 26.76 14.82
C MET A 61 33.44 25.85 15.00
N ALA A 62 34.13 25.35 13.96
CA ALA A 62 34.03 25.47 12.51
C ALA A 62 34.87 24.32 11.86
N ILE A 63 34.39 23.63 10.82
CA ILE A 63 34.77 23.71 9.38
C ILE A 63 36.12 22.98 9.11
N GLU A 64 36.29 22.02 8.19
CA GLU A 64 36.13 22.12 6.72
C GLU A 64 35.96 20.73 6.07
N GLY A 65 35.26 20.72 4.95
CA GLY A 65 34.98 19.55 4.12
C GLY A 65 33.96 19.91 3.05
N GLU A 66 34.25 20.98 2.33
CA GLU A 66 33.49 21.51 1.19
C GLU A 66 33.10 20.41 0.20
N HIS A 67 31.80 20.29 -0.06
CA HIS A 67 31.26 20.64 -1.37
C HIS A 67 29.74 20.73 -1.25
N GLN A 68 29.29 21.99 -1.13
CA GLN A 68 28.04 22.42 -1.74
C GLN A 68 28.07 21.99 -3.21
N GLY A 69 27.44 20.85 -3.48
CA GLY A 69 26.81 20.62 -4.77
C GLY A 69 25.52 21.42 -4.79
N GLU A 70 25.62 22.75 -4.87
CA GLU A 70 24.70 23.52 -5.68
C GLU A 70 24.85 22.98 -7.10
N ASN A 71 24.20 21.85 -7.37
CA ASN A 71 23.74 21.58 -8.70
C ASN A 71 22.63 22.61 -8.92
N GLU A 72 23.04 23.81 -9.34
CA GLU A 72 22.30 24.56 -10.34
C GLU A 72 22.07 23.58 -11.49
N ALA A 73 21.00 22.79 -11.35
CA ALA A 73 20.49 21.97 -12.40
C ALA A 73 20.16 22.98 -13.49
N ALA A 74 21.02 23.03 -14.51
CA ALA A 74 20.74 23.74 -15.75
C ALA A 74 19.27 23.45 -16.08
N PRO A 75 18.44 24.49 -16.33
CA PRO A 75 17.02 24.29 -16.51
C PRO A 75 16.84 23.19 -17.55
N ALA A 76 16.24 22.08 -17.12
CA ALA A 76 15.95 20.98 -18.02
C ALA A 76 15.23 21.59 -19.24
N PRO A 77 15.58 21.17 -20.47
CA PRO A 77 14.96 21.75 -21.66
C PRO A 77 13.45 21.71 -21.50
N ALA A 78 12.74 22.76 -21.94
CA ALA A 78 11.31 22.95 -21.67
C ALA A 78 10.49 21.66 -21.91
N ASP A 79 10.84 20.91 -22.96
CA ASP A 79 10.27 19.60 -23.31
C ASP A 79 10.37 18.55 -22.19
N SER A 80 11.47 18.53 -21.43
CA SER A 80 11.66 17.60 -20.31
C SER A 80 10.78 17.94 -19.11
N ARG A 81 10.53 19.23 -18.87
CA ARG A 81 9.64 19.70 -17.80
C ARG A 81 8.19 19.43 -18.16
N GLU A 82 7.78 19.78 -19.37
CA GLU A 82 6.42 19.49 -19.88
C GLU A 82 6.12 17.98 -19.86
N LEU A 83 7.10 17.15 -20.24
CA LEU A 83 6.98 15.70 -20.19
C LEU A 83 6.89 15.16 -18.75
N ALA A 84 7.58 15.79 -17.78
CA ALA A 84 7.48 15.42 -16.37
C ALA A 84 6.11 15.77 -15.79
N GLU A 85 5.62 16.99 -16.07
CA GLU A 85 4.30 17.48 -15.66
C GLU A 85 3.18 16.62 -16.26
N ALA A 86 3.27 16.26 -17.55
CA ALA A 86 2.30 15.37 -18.20
C ALA A 86 2.22 13.99 -17.52
N ARG A 87 3.36 13.41 -17.14
CA ARG A 87 3.39 12.12 -16.42
C ARG A 87 2.83 12.23 -15.00
N GLU A 88 3.09 13.33 -14.31
CA GLU A 88 2.51 13.57 -12.98
C GLU A 88 0.99 13.72 -13.06
N ALA A 89 0.50 14.48 -14.05
CA ALA A 89 -0.91 14.62 -14.31
C ALA A 89 -1.58 13.29 -14.68
N GLU A 90 -0.93 12.44 -15.50
CA GLU A 90 -1.41 11.09 -15.81
C GLU A 90 -1.55 10.23 -14.54
N ARG A 91 -0.53 10.23 -13.68
CA ARG A 91 -0.55 9.49 -12.40
C ARG A 91 -1.68 9.96 -11.50
N SER A 92 -1.85 11.28 -11.39
CA SER A 92 -2.93 11.88 -10.63
C SER A 92 -4.30 11.47 -11.18
N CYS A 93 -4.50 11.54 -12.50
CA CYS A 93 -5.72 11.10 -13.19
C CYS A 93 -6.06 9.63 -12.87
N ILE A 94 -5.07 8.73 -12.97
CA ILE A 94 -5.25 7.30 -12.66
C ILE A 94 -5.60 7.10 -11.19
N SER A 95 -4.95 7.83 -10.28
CA SER A 95 -5.19 7.76 -8.84
C SER A 95 -6.64 8.17 -8.50
N THR A 96 -7.09 9.31 -9.02
CA THR A 96 -8.46 9.81 -8.83
C THR A 96 -9.50 8.86 -9.43
N ALA A 97 -9.24 8.33 -10.63
CA ALA A 97 -10.11 7.33 -11.25
C ALA A 97 -10.19 6.04 -10.40
N THR A 98 -9.06 5.57 -9.87
CA THR A 98 -9.02 4.39 -9.00
C THR A 98 -9.87 4.59 -7.75
N ALA A 99 -9.69 5.73 -7.06
CA ALA A 99 -10.42 6.04 -5.83
C ALA A 99 -11.93 6.12 -6.06
N SER A 100 -12.36 6.78 -7.14
CA SER A 100 -13.79 6.96 -7.45
C SER A 100 -14.46 5.65 -7.92
N ILE A 101 -13.82 4.90 -8.82
CA ILE A 101 -14.36 3.66 -9.38
C ILE A 101 -14.46 2.60 -8.27
N TYR A 102 -13.36 2.31 -7.59
CA TYR A 102 -13.36 1.25 -6.58
C TYR A 102 -14.04 1.67 -5.28
N GLY A 103 -14.00 2.95 -4.89
CA GLY A 103 -14.74 3.44 -3.72
C GLY A 103 -16.24 3.14 -3.85
N SER A 104 -16.86 3.63 -4.92
CA SER A 104 -18.30 3.42 -5.14
C SER A 104 -18.66 1.94 -5.37
N SER A 105 -17.78 1.18 -6.02
CA SER A 105 -17.98 -0.26 -6.25
C SER A 105 -17.95 -1.05 -4.94
N ASN A 106 -16.98 -0.75 -4.07
CA ASN A 106 -16.84 -1.38 -2.77
C ASN A 106 -18.05 -1.09 -1.87
N ASP A 107 -18.60 0.13 -1.89
CA ASP A 107 -19.81 0.48 -1.12
C ASP A 107 -21.03 -0.36 -1.56
N ARG A 108 -21.22 -0.51 -2.88
CA ARG A 108 -22.28 -1.36 -3.44
C ARG A 108 -22.08 -2.82 -3.06
N VAL A 109 -20.87 -3.34 -3.18
CA VAL A 109 -20.53 -4.72 -2.79
C VAL A 109 -20.76 -4.93 -1.30
N GLY A 110 -20.33 -4.00 -0.44
CA GLY A 110 -20.53 -4.07 1.01
C GLY A 110 -22.02 -4.13 1.37
N THR A 111 -22.85 -3.33 0.70
CA THR A 111 -24.31 -3.37 0.88
C THR A 111 -24.90 -4.73 0.49
N LEU A 112 -24.48 -5.30 -0.64
CA LEU A 112 -24.94 -6.63 -1.09
C LEU A 112 -24.49 -7.74 -0.12
N GLN A 113 -23.25 -7.65 0.39
CA GLN A 113 -22.72 -8.58 1.37
C GLN A 113 -23.48 -8.53 2.69
N GLN A 114 -23.83 -7.33 3.18
CA GLN A 114 -24.65 -7.17 4.38
C GLN A 114 -26.02 -7.84 4.19
N GLN A 115 -26.67 -7.63 3.04
CA GLN A 115 -27.95 -8.29 2.73
C GLN A 115 -27.81 -9.81 2.65
N MET A 116 -26.71 -10.33 2.12
CA MET A 116 -26.42 -11.76 2.15
C MET A 116 -26.27 -12.30 3.58
N GLY A 117 -25.66 -11.53 4.49
CA GLY A 117 -25.59 -11.86 5.91
C GLY A 117 -26.97 -12.07 6.52
N VAL A 118 -27.87 -11.11 6.33
CA VAL A 118 -29.27 -11.20 6.79
C VAL A 118 -29.99 -12.41 6.19
N LEU A 119 -29.81 -12.70 4.90
CA LEU A 119 -30.40 -13.90 4.28
C LEU A 119 -29.82 -15.20 4.85
N SER A 120 -28.55 -15.21 5.24
CA SER A 120 -27.92 -16.39 5.82
C SER A 120 -28.49 -16.73 7.20
N GLU A 121 -28.79 -15.72 8.02
CA GLU A 121 -29.48 -15.89 9.30
C GLU A 121 -30.91 -16.41 9.09
N GLN A 122 -31.65 -15.85 8.13
CA GLN A 122 -32.98 -16.33 7.77
C GLN A 122 -32.98 -17.78 7.27
N LEU A 123 -31.93 -18.18 6.57
CA LEU A 123 -31.75 -19.55 6.10
C LEU A 123 -31.49 -20.51 7.26
N ALA A 124 -30.69 -20.09 8.24
CA ALA A 124 -30.42 -20.88 9.45
C ALA A 124 -31.68 -21.08 10.30
N ALA A 125 -32.59 -20.11 10.32
CA ALA A 125 -33.87 -20.19 11.01
C ALA A 125 -35.01 -20.81 10.17
N ALA A 126 -34.76 -21.24 8.93
CA ALA A 126 -35.81 -21.76 8.05
C ALA A 126 -36.12 -23.23 8.35
N GLU A 127 -37.37 -23.52 8.71
CA GLU A 127 -37.84 -24.89 8.97
C GLU A 127 -38.36 -25.60 7.70
N ASP A 128 -38.80 -24.81 6.71
CA ASP A 128 -39.41 -25.32 5.48
C ASP A 128 -38.39 -25.47 4.32
N ALA A 129 -38.46 -26.59 3.61
CA ALA A 129 -37.56 -26.91 2.51
C ALA A 129 -37.69 -25.93 1.33
N GLN A 130 -38.91 -25.53 0.99
CA GLN A 130 -39.17 -24.60 -0.11
C GLN A 130 -38.67 -23.19 0.22
N ARG A 131 -38.90 -22.72 1.46
CA ARG A 131 -38.35 -21.46 1.95
C ARG A 131 -36.83 -21.46 1.93
N SER A 132 -36.21 -22.53 2.41
CA SER A 132 -34.75 -22.66 2.40
C SER A 132 -34.19 -22.63 0.97
N LYS A 133 -34.88 -23.25 -0.01
CA LYS A 133 -34.50 -23.21 -1.42
C LYS A 133 -34.58 -21.79 -2.00
N ALA A 134 -35.69 -21.09 -1.78
CA ALA A 134 -35.87 -19.72 -2.26
C ALA A 134 -34.80 -18.75 -1.69
N LEU A 135 -34.45 -18.90 -0.40
CA LEU A 135 -33.39 -18.10 0.23
C LEU A 135 -32.02 -18.37 -0.40
N ARG A 136 -31.68 -19.63 -0.67
CA ARG A 136 -30.41 -19.99 -1.35
C ARG A 136 -30.33 -19.42 -2.76
N GLU A 137 -31.44 -19.46 -3.51
CA GLU A 137 -31.52 -18.85 -4.86
C GLU A 137 -31.33 -17.33 -4.81
N ARG A 138 -31.91 -16.66 -3.81
CA ARG A 138 -31.70 -15.22 -3.61
C ARG A 138 -30.26 -14.88 -3.26
N MET A 139 -29.61 -15.69 -2.39
CA MET A 139 -28.18 -15.53 -2.10
C MET A 139 -27.31 -15.76 -3.35
N ALA A 140 -27.66 -16.74 -4.20
CA ALA A 140 -26.95 -16.95 -5.47
C ALA A 140 -27.08 -15.74 -6.41
N THR A 141 -28.26 -15.12 -6.46
CA THR A 141 -28.51 -13.89 -7.22
C THR A 141 -27.62 -12.73 -6.74
N PHE A 142 -27.45 -12.55 -5.43
CA PHE A 142 -26.55 -11.53 -4.89
C PHE A 142 -25.08 -11.82 -5.19
N ARG A 143 -24.64 -13.08 -5.10
CA ARG A 143 -23.26 -13.45 -5.49
C ARG A 143 -22.98 -13.10 -6.95
N GLN A 144 -23.93 -13.38 -7.85
CA GLN A 144 -23.81 -12.99 -9.26
C GLN A 144 -23.77 -11.46 -9.43
N ALA A 145 -24.57 -10.71 -8.66
CA ALA A 145 -24.54 -9.25 -8.68
C ALA A 145 -23.18 -8.69 -8.25
N ILE A 146 -22.58 -9.22 -7.18
CA ILE A 146 -21.23 -8.85 -6.72
C ILE A 146 -20.19 -9.14 -7.81
N SER A 147 -20.24 -10.32 -8.45
CA SER A 147 -19.31 -10.64 -9.55
C SER A 147 -19.45 -9.68 -10.73
N ARG A 148 -20.68 -9.27 -11.08
CA ARG A 148 -20.92 -8.28 -12.14
C ARG A 148 -20.38 -6.89 -11.76
N GLU A 149 -20.53 -6.50 -10.50
CA GLU A 149 -20.02 -5.23 -9.98
C GLU A 149 -18.48 -5.17 -10.04
N HIS A 150 -17.79 -6.23 -9.65
CA HIS A 150 -16.33 -6.28 -9.81
C HIS A 150 -15.88 -6.25 -11.27
N ALA A 151 -16.55 -7.00 -12.15
CA ALA A 151 -16.25 -7.00 -13.57
C ALA A 151 -16.48 -5.62 -14.21
N SER A 152 -17.55 -4.93 -13.82
CA SER A 152 -17.86 -3.58 -14.31
C SER A 152 -16.82 -2.56 -13.84
N ALA A 153 -16.41 -2.61 -12.57
CA ALA A 153 -15.37 -1.74 -12.02
C ALA A 153 -14.02 -1.94 -12.74
N HIS A 154 -13.64 -3.20 -13.01
CA HIS A 154 -12.44 -3.49 -13.79
C HIS A 154 -12.51 -2.94 -15.23
N ALA A 155 -13.65 -3.09 -15.90
CA ALA A 155 -13.84 -2.56 -17.25
C ALA A 155 -13.79 -1.01 -17.27
N GLN A 156 -14.39 -0.36 -16.27
CA GLN A 156 -14.31 1.09 -16.07
C GLN A 156 -12.87 1.54 -15.84
N MET A 157 -12.12 0.84 -14.98
CA MET A 157 -10.73 1.19 -14.70
C MET A 157 -9.83 1.09 -15.93
N ASN A 158 -10.01 0.04 -16.74
CA ASN A 158 -9.28 -0.12 -17.99
C ASN A 158 -9.61 1.01 -18.99
N THR A 159 -10.88 1.43 -19.03
CA THR A 159 -11.30 2.57 -19.86
C THR A 159 -10.71 3.89 -19.36
N ALA A 160 -10.76 4.12 -18.04
CA ALA A 160 -10.20 5.32 -17.42
C ALA A 160 -8.68 5.43 -17.63
N ARG A 161 -7.93 4.33 -17.50
CA ARG A 161 -6.49 4.32 -17.81
C ARG A 161 -6.20 4.76 -19.25
N ARG A 162 -6.94 4.21 -20.22
CA ARG A 162 -6.78 4.61 -21.63
C ARG A 162 -7.10 6.09 -21.83
N ALA A 163 -8.15 6.59 -21.19
CA ALA A 163 -8.52 8.00 -21.26
C ALA A 163 -7.43 8.91 -20.65
N CYS A 164 -6.90 8.58 -19.46
CA CYS A 164 -5.82 9.34 -18.82
C CYS A 164 -4.56 9.40 -19.69
N ILE A 165 -4.14 8.26 -20.25
CA ILE A 165 -2.98 8.19 -21.15
C ILE A 165 -3.19 9.05 -22.40
N GLN A 166 -4.39 9.00 -22.99
CA GLN A 166 -4.70 9.81 -24.18
C GLN A 166 -4.74 11.30 -23.87
N GLN A 167 -5.30 11.68 -22.71
CA GLN A 167 -5.42 13.06 -22.27
C GLN A 167 -4.07 13.70 -21.97
N HIS A 168 -3.14 12.95 -21.38
CA HIS A 168 -1.83 13.44 -20.97
C HIS A 168 -0.70 13.02 -21.93
N ARG A 169 -1.05 12.64 -23.17
CA ARG A 169 -0.05 12.25 -24.17
C ARG A 169 0.77 13.49 -24.59
N PRO A 170 2.10 13.52 -24.35
CA PRO A 170 2.97 14.60 -24.80
C PRO A 170 3.00 14.64 -26.34
N GLY A 171 2.89 15.83 -26.94
CA GLY A 171 2.99 16.04 -28.39
C GLY A 171 1.68 15.97 -29.19
N ALA A 172 0.52 15.72 -28.58
CA ALA A 172 -0.77 15.81 -29.28
C ALA A 172 -1.20 17.27 -29.61
N ALA A 173 -0.60 18.26 -28.93
CA ALA A 173 -0.85 19.69 -29.15
C ALA A 173 -0.04 20.28 -30.32
N ALA A 174 1.04 19.64 -30.77
CA ALA A 174 1.92 20.16 -31.82
C ALA A 174 1.41 19.90 -33.26
N ALA A 175 0.24 19.28 -33.42
CA ALA A 175 -0.33 18.87 -34.71
C ALA A 175 -1.69 19.55 -35.03
N ARG A 176 -2.00 20.68 -34.38
CA ARG A 176 -3.19 21.48 -34.66
C ARG A 176 -2.83 22.90 -35.08
#